data_AF-A0A6V7I2V6-F1
#
_entry.id   AF-A0A6V7I2V6-F1
#
_cell.length_a   1.000
_cell.length_b   1.000
_cell.length_c   1.000
_cell.angle_alpha   90.00
_cell.angle_beta   90.00
_cell.angle_gamma   90.00
#
_symmetry.space_group_name_H-M   'P 1'
#
loop_
_entity.id
_entity.type
_entity.pdbx_description
1 polymer ?
#
loop_
_entity_poly.entity_id
_entity_poly.type
_entity_poly.pdbx_seq_one_letter_code
_entity_poly.pdbx_strand_id
1 'polypeptide(L)'
;NHKLIFMNAGFKKGVEYRYWNPSTRGVDIEGMLEDLSNAPENSVIILHACAHNPTGCDPTREQWEKIADLIERRKLFTFFDSAYQ
;
A
#
# COMPACT_ATOMS: atom_id res chain seq x y z
N ASN A 1 10.41 -0.46 8.09
CA ASN A 1 10.41 -1.58 9.07
C ASN A 1 9.87 -2.87 8.44
N HIS A 2 8.84 -2.77 7.62
CA HIS A 2 8.02 -3.87 7.11
C HIS A 2 8.75 -4.94 6.29
N LYS A 3 9.79 -4.56 5.52
CA LYS A 3 10.55 -5.51 4.69
C LYS A 3 11.19 -6.62 5.52
N LEU A 4 11.76 -6.31 6.68
CA LEU A 4 12.39 -7.31 7.55
C LEU A 4 11.36 -8.28 8.14
N ILE A 5 10.19 -7.77 8.53
CA ILE A 5 9.08 -8.58 9.07
C ILE A 5 8.62 -9.60 8.02
N PHE A 6 8.45 -9.17 6.75
CA PHE A 6 8.04 -10.05 5.67
C PHE A 6 9.03 -11.18 5.40
N MET A 7 10.32 -10.85 5.32
CA MET A 7 11.36 -11.86 5.09
C MET A 7 11.39 -12.88 6.24
N ASN A 8 11.24 -12.43 7.48
CA ASN A 8 11.22 -13.30 8.65
C ASN A 8 9.95 -14.16 8.73
N ALA A 9 8.81 -13.67 8.22
CA ALA A 9 7.56 -14.42 8.12
C ALA A 9 7.55 -15.46 6.98
N GLY A 10 8.64 -15.59 6.21
CA GLY A 10 8.79 -16.59 5.16
C GLY A 10 8.39 -16.12 3.76
N PHE A 11 8.04 -14.84 3.58
CA PHE A 11 7.81 -14.28 2.25
C PHE A 11 9.14 -14.16 1.49
N LYS A 12 9.17 -14.70 0.27
CA LYS A 12 10.40 -14.81 -0.53
C LYS A 12 10.66 -13.59 -1.44
N LYS A 13 9.64 -12.77 -1.68
CA LYS A 13 9.71 -11.63 -2.59
C LYS A 13 8.91 -10.46 -2.03
N GLY A 14 9.62 -9.44 -1.53
CA GLY A 14 9.04 -8.13 -1.26
C GLY A 14 9.12 -7.25 -2.51
N VAL A 15 8.00 -6.61 -2.86
CA VAL A 15 7.91 -5.66 -3.97
C VAL A 15 7.35 -4.36 -3.42
N GLU A 16 7.95 -3.24 -3.81
CA GLU A 16 7.48 -1.90 -3.45
C GLU A 16 6.50 -1.42 -4.51
N TYR A 17 5.47 -0.69 -4.09
CA TYR A 17 4.54 0.01 -4.96
C TYR A 17 4.74 1.52 -4.79
N ARG A 18 4.44 2.29 -5.84
CA ARG A 18 4.52 3.75 -5.80
C ARG A 18 3.53 4.32 -4.79
N TYR A 19 3.98 5.33 -4.05
CA TYR A 19 3.17 5.99 -3.03
C TYR A 19 3.39 7.50 -3.01
N TRP A 20 4.63 7.97 -3.09
CA TRP A 20 4.95 9.40 -3.01
C TRP A 20 5.13 10.01 -4.39
N ASN A 21 4.38 11.07 -4.68
CA ASN A 21 4.60 11.92 -5.86
C ASN A 21 5.47 13.12 -5.49
N PRO A 22 6.72 13.23 -6.01
CA PRO A 22 7.63 14.32 -5.66
C PRO A 22 7.18 15.69 -6.18
N SER A 23 6.40 15.74 -7.26
CA SER A 23 5.93 16.98 -7.88
C SER A 23 4.78 17.60 -7.09
N THR A 24 3.82 16.79 -6.64
CA THR A 24 2.65 17.26 -5.87
C THR A 24 2.88 17.21 -4.37
N ARG A 25 3.93 16.51 -3.92
CA ARG A 25 4.20 16.24 -2.50
C ARG A 25 3.03 15.56 -1.80
N GLY A 26 2.39 14.61 -2.49
CA GLY A 26 1.23 13.88 -2.00
C GLY A 26 1.26 12.41 -2.43
N VAL A 27 0.11 11.73 -2.29
CA VAL A 27 -0.04 10.34 -2.70
C VAL A 27 -0.07 10.24 -4.23
N ASP A 28 0.80 9.42 -4.80
CA ASP A 28 0.77 8.97 -6.20
C ASP A 28 -0.29 7.87 -6.36
N ILE A 29 -1.57 8.27 -6.34
CA ILE A 29 -2.67 7.30 -6.34
C ILE A 29 -2.74 6.53 -7.66
N GLU A 30 -2.44 7.16 -8.79
CA GLU A 30 -2.42 6.51 -10.10
C GLU A 30 -1.32 5.45 -10.17
N GLY A 31 -0.10 5.79 -9.75
CA GLY A 31 1.02 4.84 -9.71
C GLY A 31 0.78 3.70 -8.72
N MET A 32 0.20 4.00 -7.55
CA MET A 32 -0.19 2.99 -6.56
C MET A 32 -1.18 1.99 -7.15
N LEU A 33 -2.26 2.46 -7.78
CA LEU A 33 -3.29 1.59 -8.35
C LEU A 33 -2.75 0.74 -9.49
N GLU A 34 -1.87 1.29 -10.34
CA GLU A 34 -1.20 0.54 -11.40
C GLU A 34 -0.35 -0.60 -10.82
N ASP A 35 0.50 -0.31 -9.83
CA ASP A 35 1.38 -1.32 -9.23
C ASP A 35 0.60 -2.41 -8.49
N LEU A 36 -0.43 -2.03 -7.73
CA LEU A 36 -1.32 -2.98 -7.06
C LEU A 36 -2.10 -3.83 -8.07
N SER A 37 -2.48 -3.25 -9.22
CA SER A 37 -3.07 -4.02 -10.32
C SER A 37 -2.08 -4.97 -11.00
N ASN A 38 -0.78 -4.82 -10.83
CA ASN A 38 0.19 -5.78 -11.36
C ASN A 38 0.59 -6.84 -10.33
N ALA A 39 0.12 -6.73 -9.09
CA ALA A 39 0.37 -7.72 -8.05
C ALA A 39 -0.33 -9.06 -8.38
N PRO A 40 0.33 -10.22 -8.16
CA PRO A 40 -0.30 -11.52 -8.25
C PRO A 40 -1.52 -11.65 -7.33
N GLU A 41 -2.52 -12.42 -7.74
CA GLU A 41 -3.67 -12.76 -6.89
C GLU A 41 -3.19 -13.36 -5.55
N ASN A 42 -3.89 -13.05 -4.45
CA ASN A 42 -3.54 -13.45 -3.08
C ASN A 42 -2.23 -12.87 -2.54
N SER A 43 -1.65 -11.84 -3.19
CA SER A 43 -0.55 -11.09 -2.59
C SER A 43 -1.01 -10.34 -1.34
N VAL A 44 -0.13 -10.26 -0.34
CA VAL A 44 -0.35 -9.44 0.85
C VAL A 44 0.12 -8.00 0.58
N ILE A 45 -0.78 -7.04 0.76
CA ILE A 45 -0.52 -5.61 0.59
C ILE A 45 -0.49 -4.95 1.95
N ILE A 46 0.64 -4.33 2.28
CA ILE A 46 0.79 -3.59 3.53
C ILE A 46 0.40 -2.13 3.28
N LEU A 47 -0.54 -1.62 4.07
CA LEU A 47 -0.96 -0.23 4.03
C LEU A 47 -0.80 0.38 5.43
N HIS A 48 -0.27 1.61 5.51
CA HIS A 48 -0.36 2.38 6.75
C HIS A 48 -1.78 2.93 6.86
N ALA A 49 -2.44 2.69 7.99
CA ALA A 49 -3.83 3.13 8.19
C ALA A 49 -3.95 4.67 8.26
N CYS A 50 -2.94 5.32 8.84
CA CYS A 50 -2.81 6.77 8.91
C CYS A 50 -1.35 7.16 9.23
N ALA A 51 -1.05 8.46 9.16
CA ALA A 51 0.23 9.07 9.50
C ALA A 51 1.41 8.34 8.82
N HIS A 52 1.33 8.18 7.49
CA HIS A 52 2.30 7.39 6.74
C HIS A 52 3.74 7.84 7.00
N ASN A 53 4.54 7.00 7.65
CA ASN A 53 5.97 7.25 7.86
C ASN A 53 6.78 6.75 6.65
N PRO A 54 7.60 7.60 5.97
CA PRO A 54 8.10 8.91 6.41
C PRO A 54 7.43 10.14 5.77
N THR A 55 6.46 9.95 4.86
CA THR A 55 5.96 11.04 3.99
C THR A 55 5.00 12.00 4.70
N GLY A 56 4.26 11.52 5.70
CA GLY A 56 3.18 12.24 6.37
C GLY A 56 1.92 12.46 5.53
N CYS A 57 1.85 11.88 4.33
CA CYS A 57 0.71 12.02 3.43
C CYS A 57 -0.10 10.74 3.43
N ASP A 58 -1.41 10.85 3.64
CA ASP A 58 -2.36 9.73 3.65
C ASP A 58 -3.35 9.85 2.48
N PRO A 59 -3.93 8.73 1.99
CA PRO A 59 -4.97 8.79 0.97
C PRO A 59 -6.23 9.50 1.49
N THR A 60 -6.91 10.25 0.62
CA THR A 60 -8.25 10.78 0.94
C THR A 60 -9.27 9.64 1.02
N ARG A 61 -10.48 9.93 1.53
CA ARG A 61 -11.57 8.94 1.59
C ARG A 61 -11.89 8.36 0.21
N GLU A 62 -11.98 9.20 -0.80
CA GLU A 62 -12.28 8.80 -2.18
C GLU A 62 -11.14 7.97 -2.77
N GLN A 63 -9.89 8.23 -2.38
CA GLN A 63 -8.75 7.41 -2.77
C GLN A 63 -8.77 6.04 -2.06
N TRP A 64 -9.14 6.00 -0.78
CA TRP A 64 -9.34 4.77 -0.03
C TRP A 64 -10.42 3.87 -0.65
N GLU A 65 -11.53 4.45 -1.09
CA GLU A 65 -12.58 3.72 -1.81
C GLU A 65 -12.02 3.05 -3.08
N LYS A 66 -11.24 3.78 -3.88
CA LYS A 66 -10.57 3.20 -5.07
C LYS A 66 -9.59 2.08 -4.73
N ILE A 67 -8.83 2.22 -3.64
CA ILE A 67 -7.87 1.21 -3.19
C ILE A 67 -8.64 -0.05 -2.76
N ALA A 68 -9.71 0.10 -1.97
CA ALA A 68 -10.55 -1.00 -1.51
C ALA A 68 -11.18 -1.77 -2.68
N ASP A 69 -11.79 -1.05 -3.65
CA ASP A 69 -12.38 -1.64 -4.85
C ASP A 69 -11.37 -2.45 -5.65
N LEU A 70 -10.14 -1.93 -5.81
CA LEU A 70 -9.08 -2.63 -6.52
C LEU A 70 -8.65 -3.90 -5.79
N ILE A 71 -8.43 -3.80 -4.48
CA ILE A 71 -8.01 -4.93 -3.63
C ILE A 71 -9.02 -6.06 -3.69
N GLU A 72 -10.32 -5.75 -3.56
CA GLU A 72 -11.40 -6.73 -3.66
C GLU A 72 -11.42 -7.38 -5.05
N ARG A 73 -11.47 -6.56 -6.11
CA ARG A 73 -11.51 -7.04 -7.50
C ARG A 73 -10.32 -7.94 -7.84
N ARG A 74 -9.16 -7.69 -7.24
CA ARG A 74 -7.91 -8.41 -7.48
C ARG A 74 -7.62 -9.51 -6.46
N LYS A 75 -8.53 -9.73 -5.51
CA LYS A 75 -8.40 -10.69 -4.41
C LYS A 75 -7.02 -10.59 -3.74
N LEU A 76 -6.65 -9.36 -3.43
CA LEU A 76 -5.45 -9.06 -2.67
C LEU A 76 -5.81 -9.08 -1.19
N PHE A 77 -4.85 -9.43 -0.33
CA PHE A 77 -5.06 -9.46 1.11
C PHE A 77 -4.42 -8.24 1.76
N THR A 78 -5.22 -7.38 2.40
CA THR A 78 -4.70 -6.17 3.04
C THR A 78 -4.23 -6.45 4.47
N PHE A 79 -3.04 -5.97 4.80
CA PHE A 79 -2.50 -5.92 6.16
C PHE A 79 -2.30 -4.45 6.55
N PHE A 80 -3.06 -3.96 7.53
CA PHE A 80 -2.89 -2.60 8.02
C PHE A 80 -1.82 -2.51 9.11
N ASP A 81 -0.88 -1.59 8.94
CA ASP A 81 -0.06 -1.08 10.03
C ASP A 81 -0.73 0.18 10.61
N SER A 82 -1.07 0.12 11.89
CA SER A 82 -1.75 1.20 12.62
C SER A 82 -1.01 1.49 13.92
N ALA A 83 0.14 2.15 13.81
CA ALA A 83 1.03 2.44 14.93
C ALA A 83 0.81 3.82 15.58
N TYR A 84 0.05 4.73 14.95
CA TYR A 84 -0.04 6.15 15.34
C TYR A 84 -1.48 6.69 15.43
N GLN A 85 -2.43 5.83 15.82
CA GLN A 85 -3.85 6.17 15.88
C GLN A 85 -4.18 7.26 16.93
#